data_AF-A0A8S3RV95-F1
#
_entry.id   AF-A0A8S3RV95-F1
#
_cell.length_a   1.000
_cell.length_b   1.000
_cell.length_c   1.000
_cell.angle_alpha   90.00
_cell.angle_beta   90.00
_cell.angle_gamma   90.00
#
_symmetry.space_group_name_H-M   'P 1'
#
loop_
_entity.id
_entity.type
_entity.pdbx_description
1 polymer ?
#
loop_
_entity_poly.entity_id
_entity_poly.type
_entity_poly.pdbx_seq_one_letter_code
_entity_poly.pdbx_strand_id
1 'polypeptide(L)'
;MIVYYRKCSLPVMKQYKCILSNLDKADWSRDDADGLKLRLRQDFYWHPTKRIRRECRALTREEFKEMVDAINALKKDKYVSNVYDHIADYHTNEAVNSVHFGSNFFGWHKMYILKFEELLRKVNPNVTLCYWDSRLDHHMKDPKKSMMFTSEFFSDARVQSKQDLLHVGKQ
;
A
#
# COMPACT_ATOMS: atom_id res chain seq x y z
N MET A 1 -2.87 -23.51 -3.35
CA MET A 1 -3.79 -22.99 -2.32
C MET A 1 -5.08 -22.55 -3.01
N ILE A 2 -6.20 -23.22 -2.74
CA ILE A 2 -7.47 -23.07 -3.45
C ILE A 2 -8.34 -22.04 -2.70
N VAL A 3 -8.86 -21.04 -3.41
CA VAL A 3 -9.83 -20.04 -2.90
C VAL A 3 -11.20 -20.36 -3.49
N TYR A 4 -12.23 -20.52 -2.65
CA TYR A 4 -13.61 -20.77 -3.08
C TYR A 4 -14.41 -19.46 -3.30
N TYR A 5 -15.10 -19.34 -4.44
CA TYR A 5 -16.02 -18.25 -4.79
C TYR A 5 -17.49 -18.71 -4.66
N ARG A 6 -18.36 -17.95 -3.97
CA ARG A 6 -19.83 -18.19 -3.95
C ARG A 6 -20.50 -17.54 -5.18
N LYS A 7 -21.44 -18.26 -5.80
CA LYS A 7 -22.16 -17.92 -7.05
C LYS A 7 -23.25 -16.86 -6.87
N CYS A 8 -23.54 -16.13 -7.95
CA CYS A 8 -24.55 -15.08 -8.07
C CYS A 8 -25.99 -15.65 -7.99
N SER A 9 -26.78 -15.28 -6.99
CA SER A 9 -28.17 -15.73 -6.86
C SER A 9 -29.04 -14.77 -6.03
N LEU A 10 -29.61 -13.73 -6.66
CA LEU A 10 -30.71 -12.92 -6.12
C LEU A 10 -31.63 -12.47 -7.28
N PRO A 11 -32.94 -12.19 -7.03
CA PRO A 11 -33.91 -11.92 -8.08
C PRO A 11 -33.62 -10.59 -8.79
N VAL A 12 -33.69 -10.62 -10.12
CA VAL A 12 -33.37 -9.51 -11.04
C VAL A 12 -34.19 -8.25 -10.74
N MET A 13 -33.53 -7.16 -10.34
CA MET A 13 -34.13 -5.82 -10.45
C MET A 13 -33.99 -5.34 -11.90
N LYS A 14 -35.08 -4.89 -12.51
CA LYS A 14 -35.24 -4.55 -13.95
C LYS A 14 -34.19 -3.62 -14.60
N GLN A 15 -33.25 -3.04 -13.84
CA GLN A 15 -32.24 -2.09 -14.32
C GLN A 15 -30.81 -2.66 -14.41
N TYR A 16 -30.57 -3.85 -13.85
CA TYR A 16 -29.22 -4.41 -13.76
C TYR A 16 -29.18 -5.82 -14.32
N LYS A 17 -28.25 -6.04 -15.26
CA LYS A 17 -27.98 -7.36 -15.82
C LYS A 17 -26.70 -7.89 -15.20
N CYS A 18 -26.79 -9.06 -14.59
CA CYS A 18 -25.61 -9.81 -14.20
C CYS A 18 -24.95 -10.30 -15.48
N ILE A 19 -23.70 -9.89 -15.70
CA ILE A 19 -22.88 -10.47 -16.74
C ILE A 19 -21.83 -11.36 -16.08
N LEU A 20 -21.73 -12.58 -16.59
CA LEU A 20 -20.55 -13.40 -16.35
C LEU A 20 -19.45 -12.81 -17.23
N SER A 21 -18.51 -12.09 -16.62
CA SER A 21 -17.27 -11.78 -17.33
C SER A 21 -16.47 -13.06 -17.45
N ASN A 22 -15.66 -13.18 -18.50
CA ASN A 22 -14.79 -14.34 -18.74
C ASN A 22 -13.64 -14.46 -17.70
N LEU A 23 -13.71 -13.71 -16.59
CA LEU A 23 -12.73 -13.65 -15.51
C LEU A 23 -13.45 -13.82 -14.14
N ASP A 24 -14.16 -14.94 -14.02
CA ASP A 24 -14.53 -15.70 -12.81
C ASP A 24 -15.08 -15.01 -11.54
N LYS A 25 -15.51 -13.75 -11.60
CA LYS A 25 -16.45 -13.19 -10.60
C LYS A 25 -17.64 -12.54 -11.29
N ALA A 26 -18.79 -12.68 -10.63
CA ALA A 26 -20.00 -12.00 -11.04
C ALA A 26 -19.78 -10.48 -10.96
N ASP A 27 -20.05 -9.80 -12.07
CA ASP A 27 -19.92 -8.36 -12.23
C ASP A 27 -21.28 -7.77 -12.63
N TRP A 28 -21.57 -6.56 -12.16
CA TRP A 28 -22.86 -5.89 -12.41
C TRP A 28 -22.64 -4.73 -13.39
N SER A 29 -23.24 -4.81 -14.58
CA SER A 29 -23.29 -3.67 -15.51
C SER A 29 -24.66 -3.03 -15.56
N ARG A 30 -24.67 -1.72 -15.74
CA ARG A 30 -25.87 -0.95 -16.11
C ARG A 30 -26.14 -1.19 -17.60
N ASP A 31 -27.38 -1.51 -17.97
CA ASP A 31 -27.78 -1.58 -19.37
C ASP A 31 -28.02 -0.14 -19.87
N ASP A 32 -26.98 0.50 -20.41
CA ASP A 32 -27.13 1.74 -21.18
C ASP A 32 -26.86 1.49 -22.67
N ALA A 33 -27.90 1.69 -23.47
CA ALA A 33 -27.94 1.45 -24.91
C ALA A 33 -27.25 2.54 -25.76
N ASP A 34 -26.71 3.61 -25.17
CA ASP A 34 -26.22 4.78 -25.90
C ASP A 34 -24.85 5.28 -25.38
N GLY A 35 -23.83 5.18 -26.23
CA GLY A 35 -22.61 6.00 -26.14
C GLY A 35 -21.41 5.35 -25.44
N LEU A 36 -20.27 5.41 -26.12
CA LEU A 36 -18.94 4.96 -25.66
C LEU A 36 -18.65 5.32 -24.19
N LYS A 37 -18.62 4.32 -23.31
CA LYS A 37 -18.07 4.44 -21.96
C LYS A 37 -16.65 3.90 -21.92
N LEU A 38 -15.71 4.75 -21.52
CA LEU A 38 -14.35 4.36 -21.21
C LEU A 38 -14.36 3.31 -20.09
N ARG A 39 -14.28 2.02 -20.44
CA ARG A 39 -14.02 0.94 -19.48
C ARG A 39 -12.55 1.03 -19.08
N LEU A 40 -12.25 1.80 -18.03
CA LEU A 40 -11.01 1.58 -17.30
C LEU A 40 -11.06 0.15 -16.77
N ARG A 41 -10.22 -0.73 -17.33
CA ARG A 41 -10.12 -2.13 -16.96
C ARG A 41 -9.87 -2.23 -15.44
N GLN A 42 -10.91 -2.65 -14.72
CA GLN A 42 -11.00 -2.59 -13.26
C GLN A 42 -10.26 -3.74 -12.56
N ASP A 43 -9.76 -4.69 -13.35
CA ASP A 43 -8.81 -5.75 -12.97
C ASP A 43 -7.45 -5.21 -12.51
N PHE A 44 -7.08 -3.97 -12.84
CA PHE A 44 -5.89 -3.29 -12.31
C PHE A 44 -6.12 -2.57 -10.96
N TYR A 45 -7.38 -2.49 -10.51
CA TYR A 45 -7.81 -1.78 -9.29
C TYR A 45 -8.79 -2.60 -8.45
N TRP A 46 -8.70 -3.94 -8.49
CA TRP A 46 -9.61 -4.81 -7.76
C TRP A 46 -9.21 -4.93 -6.29
N HIS A 47 -9.38 -3.83 -5.56
CA HIS A 47 -9.41 -3.82 -4.11
C HIS A 47 -10.78 -3.29 -3.65
N PRO A 48 -11.45 -3.96 -2.69
CA PRO A 48 -12.83 -3.63 -2.33
C PRO A 48 -12.99 -2.24 -1.69
N THR A 49 -11.88 -1.59 -1.32
CA THR A 49 -11.87 -0.27 -0.67
C THR A 49 -11.02 0.72 -1.46
N LYS A 50 -11.47 1.98 -1.54
CA LYS A 50 -10.75 3.07 -2.19
C LYS A 50 -9.40 3.31 -1.52
N ARG A 51 -8.35 3.56 -2.30
CA ARG A 51 -7.04 3.99 -1.77
C ARG A 51 -7.11 5.48 -1.38
N ILE A 52 -6.93 5.80 -0.10
CA ILE A 52 -6.82 7.16 0.42
C ILE A 52 -5.54 7.26 1.23
N ARG A 53 -4.48 7.82 0.64
CA ARG A 53 -3.22 8.05 1.35
C ARG A 53 -3.33 9.31 2.19
N ARG A 54 -3.04 9.19 3.47
CA ARG A 54 -3.06 10.30 4.45
C ARG A 54 -1.66 10.58 4.94
N GLU A 55 -1.45 11.76 5.49
CA GLU A 55 -0.21 12.09 6.19
C GLU A 55 -0.03 11.10 7.36
N CYS A 56 1.18 10.56 7.58
CA CYS A 56 1.40 9.51 8.57
C CYS A 56 0.95 9.92 9.99
N ARG A 57 1.13 11.19 10.38
CA ARG A 57 0.72 11.75 11.69
C ARG A 57 -0.79 11.98 11.79
N ALA A 58 -1.51 11.89 10.67
CA ALA A 58 -2.97 11.99 10.65
C ALA A 58 -3.65 10.62 10.75
N LEU A 59 -2.91 9.51 10.68
CA LEU A 59 -3.46 8.17 10.92
C LEU A 59 -3.80 7.98 12.39
N THR A 60 -4.83 7.17 12.68
CA THR A 60 -5.01 6.64 14.04
C THR A 60 -3.91 5.65 14.37
N ARG A 61 -3.74 5.35 15.66
CA ARG A 61 -2.78 4.33 16.12
C ARG A 61 -3.05 2.98 15.50
N GLU A 62 -4.33 2.63 15.36
CA GLU A 62 -4.78 1.38 14.75
C GLU A 62 -4.47 1.35 13.25
N GLU A 63 -4.78 2.43 12.51
CA GLU A 63 -4.44 2.52 11.07
C GLU A 63 -2.93 2.41 10.83
N PHE A 64 -2.12 3.10 11.64
CA PHE A 64 -0.66 3.03 11.55
C PHE A 64 -0.14 1.63 11.90
N LYS A 65 -0.67 1.03 12.97
CA LYS A 65 -0.32 -0.33 13.38
C LYS A 65 -0.67 -1.36 12.29
N GLU A 66 -1.85 -1.29 11.69
CA GLU A 66 -2.26 -2.19 10.61
C GLU A 66 -1.32 -2.07 9.39
N MET A 67 -0.90 -0.85 9.05
CA MET A 67 0.08 -0.62 7.99
C MET A 67 1.43 -1.26 8.33
N VAL A 68 1.95 -1.04 9.54
CA VAL A 68 3.23 -1.60 10.01
C VAL A 68 3.17 -3.13 10.09
N ASP A 69 2.07 -3.70 10.60
CA ASP A 69 1.84 -5.14 10.66
C ASP A 69 1.85 -5.76 9.27
N ALA A 70 1.23 -5.10 8.27
CA ALA A 70 1.24 -5.57 6.89
C ALA A 70 2.65 -5.54 6.28
N ILE A 71 3.45 -4.49 6.52
CA ILE A 71 4.85 -4.42 6.09
C ILE A 71 5.66 -5.56 6.72
N ASN A 72 5.51 -5.75 8.04
CA ASN A 72 6.19 -6.81 8.77
C ASN A 72 5.77 -8.21 8.29
N ALA A 73 4.52 -8.40 7.89
CA ALA A 73 4.05 -9.66 7.30
C ALA A 73 4.75 -9.94 5.96
N LEU A 74 4.91 -8.94 5.09
CA LEU A 74 5.67 -9.08 3.84
C LEU A 74 7.16 -9.41 4.09
N LYS A 75 7.75 -8.89 5.16
CA LYS A 75 9.15 -9.15 5.52
C LYS A 75 9.37 -10.52 6.17
N LYS A 76 8.38 -11.02 6.94
CA LYS A 76 8.44 -12.33 7.63
C LYS A 76 8.08 -13.52 6.73
N ASP A 77 7.57 -13.24 5.53
CA ASP A 77 7.23 -14.25 4.55
C ASP A 77 8.44 -15.18 4.27
N LYS A 78 8.18 -16.49 4.11
CA LYS A 78 9.21 -17.54 4.20
C LYS A 78 9.80 -17.96 2.85
N TYR A 79 9.49 -17.26 1.77
CA TYR A 79 10.13 -17.52 0.48
C TYR A 79 11.63 -17.18 0.53
N VAL A 80 12.42 -17.79 -0.37
CA VAL A 80 13.90 -17.65 -0.44
C VAL A 80 14.34 -16.18 -0.41
N SER A 81 13.58 -15.31 -1.08
CA SER A 81 13.51 -13.88 -0.81
C SER A 81 12.08 -13.55 -0.42
N ASN A 82 11.88 -12.94 0.75
CA ASN A 82 10.54 -12.56 1.19
C ASN A 82 9.99 -11.44 0.28
N VAL A 83 8.66 -11.28 0.28
CA VAL A 83 7.99 -10.32 -0.60
C VAL A 83 8.53 -8.90 -0.43
N TYR A 84 8.89 -8.48 0.79
CA TYR A 84 9.48 -7.16 1.03
C TYR A 84 10.85 -7.01 0.37
N ASP A 85 11.74 -7.98 0.55
CA ASP A 85 13.09 -7.94 -0.02
C ASP A 85 13.07 -8.02 -1.54
N HIS A 86 12.16 -8.83 -2.10
CA HIS A 86 11.96 -8.90 -3.55
C HIS A 86 11.48 -7.56 -4.13
N ILE A 87 10.58 -6.83 -3.47
CA ILE A 87 10.20 -5.50 -3.97
C ILE A 87 11.30 -4.46 -3.75
N ALA A 88 12.06 -4.55 -2.65
CA ALA A 88 13.22 -3.68 -2.42
C ALA A 88 14.28 -3.85 -3.50
N ASP A 89 14.51 -5.08 -3.97
CA ASP A 89 15.53 -5.38 -4.98
C ASP A 89 15.26 -4.73 -6.35
N TYR A 90 14.00 -4.47 -6.72
CA TYR A 90 13.69 -3.71 -7.94
C TYR A 90 14.25 -2.27 -7.94
N HIS A 91 14.64 -1.75 -6.79
CA HIS A 91 15.24 -0.43 -6.62
C HIS A 91 16.77 -0.51 -6.38
N THR A 92 17.44 -1.56 -6.84
CA THR A 92 18.89 -1.75 -6.71
C THR A 92 19.60 -1.83 -8.07
N ASN A 93 20.93 -1.83 -8.04
CA ASN A 93 21.81 -2.14 -9.18
C ASN A 93 21.50 -1.33 -10.45
N GLU A 94 21.36 -2.00 -11.59
CA GLU A 94 21.23 -1.41 -12.92
C GLU A 94 19.97 -0.56 -13.07
N ALA A 95 18.93 -0.80 -12.26
CA ALA A 95 17.72 0.01 -12.28
C ALA A 95 17.99 1.44 -11.82
N VAL A 96 18.90 1.67 -10.87
CA VAL A 96 19.12 2.97 -10.20
C VAL A 96 19.34 4.11 -11.19
N ASN A 97 20.18 3.91 -12.21
CA ASN A 97 20.48 4.96 -13.17
C ASN A 97 19.25 5.34 -14.02
N SER A 98 18.47 4.33 -14.42
CA SER A 98 17.27 4.52 -15.24
C SER A 98 16.07 5.10 -14.49
N VAL A 99 16.03 4.96 -13.17
CA VAL A 99 14.89 5.38 -12.34
C VAL A 99 15.10 6.70 -11.62
N HIS A 100 16.33 7.24 -11.55
CA HIS A 100 16.63 8.50 -10.84
C HIS A 100 17.00 9.67 -11.74
N PHE A 101 17.79 9.46 -12.79
CA PHE A 101 18.46 10.54 -13.52
C PHE A 101 17.83 10.85 -14.87
N GLY A 102 16.52 10.62 -14.99
CA GLY A 102 15.78 10.83 -16.23
C GLY A 102 14.32 11.20 -16.02
N SER A 103 13.62 11.47 -17.12
CA SER A 103 12.20 11.89 -17.12
C SER A 103 11.26 10.83 -16.53
N ASN A 104 11.68 9.57 -16.48
CA ASN A 104 10.88 8.48 -15.93
C ASN A 104 10.90 8.41 -14.39
N PHE A 105 11.62 9.29 -13.69
CA PHE A 105 11.71 9.28 -12.23
C PHE A 105 10.33 9.18 -11.55
N PHE A 106 9.42 10.10 -11.88
CA PHE A 106 8.08 10.11 -11.28
C PHE A 106 7.22 8.92 -11.70
N GLY A 107 7.30 8.53 -12.98
CA GLY A 107 6.51 7.42 -13.53
C GLY A 107 6.86 6.10 -12.87
N TRP A 108 8.16 5.81 -12.75
CA TRP A 108 8.65 4.59 -12.12
C TRP A 108 8.29 4.53 -10.64
N HIS A 109 8.57 5.58 -9.87
CA HIS A 109 8.28 5.60 -8.43
C HIS A 109 6.77 5.51 -8.14
N LYS A 110 5.93 6.14 -8.98
CA LYS A 110 4.46 6.02 -8.86
C LYS A 110 4.02 4.55 -8.99
N MET A 111 4.54 3.84 -9.98
CA MET A 111 4.23 2.42 -10.19
C MET A 111 4.82 1.53 -9.10
N TYR A 112 6.03 1.83 -8.63
CA TYR A 112 6.68 1.14 -7.53
C TYR A 112 5.86 1.23 -6.24
N ILE A 113 5.45 2.43 -5.85
CA ILE A 113 4.63 2.67 -4.66
C ILE A 113 3.23 2.04 -4.82
N LEU A 114 2.63 2.12 -5.99
CA LEU A 114 1.35 1.45 -6.28
C LEU A 114 1.48 -0.07 -6.09
N LYS A 115 2.56 -0.66 -6.60
CA LYS A 115 2.81 -2.10 -6.48
C LYS A 115 3.05 -2.50 -5.03
N PHE A 116 3.81 -1.71 -4.28
CA PHE A 116 4.04 -1.98 -2.86
C PHE A 116 2.72 -1.94 -2.07
N GLU A 117 1.88 -0.93 -2.30
CA GLU A 117 0.56 -0.83 -1.68
C GLU A 117 -0.36 -2.01 -2.05
N GLU A 118 -0.31 -2.50 -3.30
CA GLU A 118 -1.02 -3.73 -3.68
C GLU A 118 -0.58 -4.95 -2.87
N LEU A 119 0.72 -5.11 -2.62
CA LEU A 119 1.25 -6.22 -1.83
C LEU A 119 0.79 -6.12 -0.37
N LEU A 120 0.84 -4.92 0.22
CA LEU A 120 0.31 -4.69 1.57
C LEU A 120 -1.19 -5.01 1.65
N ARG A 121 -1.94 -4.66 0.62
CA ARG A 121 -3.38 -4.88 0.60
C ARG A 121 -3.78 -6.34 0.36
N LYS A 122 -2.89 -7.18 -0.17
CA LYS A 122 -3.04 -8.64 -0.13
C LYS A 122 -2.99 -9.21 1.30
N VAL A 123 -2.29 -8.53 2.22
CA VAL A 123 -2.27 -8.88 3.64
C VAL A 123 -3.50 -8.33 4.35
N ASN A 124 -3.78 -7.04 4.20
CA ASN A 124 -4.96 -6.38 4.77
C ASN A 124 -5.59 -5.44 3.73
N PRO A 125 -6.81 -5.75 3.20
CA PRO A 125 -7.41 -4.97 2.12
C PRO A 125 -7.78 -3.53 2.50
N ASN A 126 -7.74 -3.16 3.78
CA ASN A 126 -8.01 -1.81 4.26
C ASN A 126 -6.77 -0.92 4.33
N VAL A 127 -5.57 -1.50 4.26
CA VAL A 127 -4.32 -0.73 4.37
C VAL A 127 -4.10 0.15 3.14
N THR A 128 -3.55 1.33 3.38
CA THR A 128 -3.00 2.23 2.37
C THR A 128 -1.71 2.81 2.90
N LEU A 129 -0.76 3.10 2.01
CA LEU A 129 0.47 3.77 2.42
C LEU A 129 0.15 5.19 2.89
N CYS A 130 0.72 5.58 4.04
CA CYS A 130 0.78 6.99 4.40
C CYS A 130 1.89 7.70 3.62
N TYR A 131 1.83 9.03 3.60
CA TYR A 131 2.94 9.87 3.14
C TYR A 131 3.48 10.69 4.31
N TRP A 132 4.77 10.99 4.25
CA TRP A 132 5.42 11.89 5.19
C TRP A 132 5.59 13.26 4.54
N ASP A 133 4.90 14.27 5.07
CA ASP A 133 5.14 15.66 4.69
C ASP A 133 6.36 16.22 5.44
N SER A 134 7.55 16.00 4.89
CA SER A 134 8.83 16.40 5.48
C SER A 134 8.99 17.92 5.62
N ARG A 135 8.19 18.73 4.91
CA ARG A 135 8.23 20.19 5.04
C ARG A 135 7.80 20.65 6.43
N LEU A 136 6.87 19.92 7.06
CA LEU A 136 6.44 20.21 8.43
C LEU A 136 7.61 20.06 9.41
N ASP A 137 8.49 19.10 9.17
CA ASP A 137 9.65 18.84 10.03
C ASP A 137 10.81 19.78 9.73
N HIS A 138 10.98 20.16 8.46
CA HIS A 138 11.97 21.14 8.03
C HIS A 138 11.87 22.48 8.78
N HIS A 139 10.65 22.88 9.16
CA HIS A 139 10.40 24.13 9.90
C HIS A 139 10.61 24.01 11.42
N MET A 140 10.92 22.83 11.94
CA MET A 140 11.22 22.65 13.37
C MET A 140 12.60 23.22 13.71
N LYS A 141 12.77 23.72 14.95
CA LYS A 141 14.10 24.13 15.46
C LYS A 141 15.11 22.98 15.44
N ASP A 142 14.64 21.77 15.67
CA ASP A 142 15.41 20.53 15.59
C ASP A 142 14.56 19.44 14.91
N PRO A 143 14.71 19.25 13.58
CA PRO A 143 13.94 18.26 12.83
C PRO A 143 14.13 16.81 13.31
N LYS A 144 15.25 16.50 13.99
CA LYS A 144 15.50 15.16 14.55
C LYS A 144 14.54 14.81 15.68
N LYS A 145 13.91 15.82 16.30
CA LYS A 145 12.86 15.64 17.31
C LYS A 145 11.46 15.46 16.72
N SER A 146 11.35 15.30 15.39
CA SER A 146 10.09 14.95 14.76
C SER A 146 9.53 13.66 15.37
N MET A 147 8.21 13.64 15.58
CA MET A 147 7.49 12.45 16.05
C MET A 147 7.70 11.25 15.13
N MET A 148 8.03 11.49 13.85
CA MET A 148 8.34 10.44 12.87
C MET A 148 9.48 9.51 13.31
N PHE A 149 10.42 10.01 14.13
CA PHE A 149 11.59 9.26 14.61
C PHE A 149 11.41 8.70 16.04
N THR A 150 10.17 8.59 16.51
CA THR A 150 9.85 7.96 17.81
C THR A 150 9.55 6.47 17.61
N SER A 151 9.61 5.69 18.70
CA SER A 151 9.26 4.26 18.69
C SER A 151 7.78 3.99 18.38
N GLU A 152 6.91 4.99 18.53
CA GLU A 152 5.50 4.91 18.12
C GLU A 152 5.35 4.95 16.59
N PHE A 153 6.30 5.59 15.89
CA PHE A 153 6.32 5.70 14.43
C PHE A 153 7.44 4.84 13.82
N PHE A 154 8.43 5.44 13.15
CA PHE A 154 9.44 4.73 12.37
C PHE A 154 10.75 4.49 13.13
N SER A 155 10.81 4.85 14.42
CA SER A 155 12.01 4.83 15.26
C SER A 155 13.13 5.76 14.79
N ASP A 156 14.08 6.05 15.68
CA ASP A 156 15.33 6.71 15.33
C ASP A 156 16.25 5.67 14.69
N ALA A 157 16.92 6.04 13.59
CA ALA A 157 17.94 5.24 12.91
C ALA A 157 19.10 4.84 13.85
N ARG A 158 19.30 5.53 14.96
CA ARG A 158 20.32 5.22 15.97
C ARG A 158 19.90 4.17 16.98
N VAL A 159 18.60 3.92 17.15
CA VAL A 159 18.10 2.90 18.09
C VAL A 159 17.94 1.59 17.32
N GLN A 160 19.07 0.94 17.03
CA GLN A 160 19.08 -0.34 16.30
C GLN A 160 19.69 -1.48 17.12
N SER A 161 20.20 -1.19 18.33
CA SER A 161 20.69 -2.19 19.26
C SER A 161 19.78 -2.33 20.48
N LYS A 162 19.65 -3.55 21.02
CA LYS A 162 18.98 -3.80 22.31
C LYS A 162 19.65 -3.05 23.50
N GLN A 163 20.85 -2.49 23.31
CA GLN A 163 21.58 -1.73 24.33
C GLN A 163 21.07 -0.28 24.48
N ASP A 164 20.49 0.31 23.44
CA ASP A 164 20.04 1.72 23.48
C ASP A 164 18.67 1.88 24.18
N LEU A 165 17.84 0.83 24.16
CA LEU A 165 16.53 0.81 24.82
C LEU A 165 16.61 0.87 26.36
N LEU A 166 17.74 0.49 26.94
CA LEU A 166 17.95 0.53 28.40
C LEU A 166 18.23 1.94 28.95
N HIS A 167 18.55 2.91 28.08
CA HIS A 167 18.96 4.26 28.48
C HIS A 167 17.86 5.32 28.35
N VAL A 168 16.74 5.00 27.70
CA VAL A 168 15.63 5.95 27.49
C VAL A 168 14.63 5.96 28.67
N GLY A 169 14.70 4.98 29.58
CA GLY A 169 13.78 4.84 30.72
C GLY A 169 14.22 5.42 32.06
N LYS A 170 15.26 6.28 32.09
CA LYS A 170 15.71 6.96 33.31
C LYS A 170 16.06 8.43 33.04
N GLN A 171 15.05 9.28 33.00
CA GLN A 171 15.12 10.66 33.48
C GLN A 171 13.83 11.00 34.19
#